data_AF-A0A9P4S770-F1
#
_entry.id   AF-A0A9P4S770-F1
#
_cell.length_a   1.000
_cell.length_b   1.000
_cell.length_c   1.000
_cell.angle_alpha   90.00
_cell.angle_beta   90.00
_cell.angle_gamma   90.00
#
_symmetry.space_group_name_H-M   'P 1'
#
loop_
_entity.id
_entity.type
_entity.pdbx_description
1 polymer ?
#
loop_
_entity_poly.entity_id
_entity_poly.type
_entity_poly.pdbx_seq_one_letter_code
_entity_poly.pdbx_strand_id
1 'polypeptide(L)'
;MSPPDLDVLIIGTGFAGTYLLHRLLGLNYRVRALDAGPSLGGIWNHNTYPGARVDIQVPSYQLDIPSLWDGDAGFKWTQRFPAREEIQAYFAFAERRLGGLGRHCEFGTWVEGVRWDEKEGIWVVRARDGRCWRARFVVCAVGYAAKAYVPEIEGLEGFKGVWAHTAAWPEGGIMTRGKRVGVVGTGASGVQVVQAVARECKSLVVFQRSPALATPMQQREFD
;
A
#
# COMPACT_ATOMS: atom_id res chain seq x y z
N MET A 1 -16.01 0.80 -35.21
CA MET A 1 -15.98 0.83 -33.74
C MET A 1 -15.24 2.09 -33.33
N SER A 2 -15.82 2.91 -32.44
CA SER A 2 -15.12 4.10 -31.95
C SER A 2 -13.95 3.65 -31.04
N PRO A 3 -12.76 4.25 -31.16
CA PRO A 3 -11.63 3.88 -30.30
C PRO A 3 -11.98 4.15 -28.83
N PRO A 4 -11.50 3.33 -27.87
CA PRO A 4 -11.67 3.64 -26.46
C PRO A 4 -10.96 4.94 -26.11
N ASP A 5 -11.44 5.61 -25.06
CA ASP A 5 -10.86 6.87 -24.56
C ASP A 5 -9.45 6.65 -24.01
N LEU A 6 -9.17 5.45 -23.50
CA LEU A 6 -7.89 5.04 -22.94
C LEU A 6 -7.30 3.84 -23.70
N ASP A 7 -5.98 3.87 -23.88
CA ASP A 7 -5.24 2.70 -24.36
C ASP A 7 -5.03 1.73 -23.20
N VAL A 8 -4.65 2.23 -22.01
CA VAL A 8 -4.38 1.41 -20.83
C VAL A 8 -5.04 2.01 -19.59
N LEU A 9 -5.67 1.15 -18.78
CA LEU A 9 -6.14 1.50 -17.45
C LEU A 9 -5.44 0.62 -16.41
N ILE A 10 -4.77 1.25 -15.44
CA ILE A 10 -4.06 0.57 -14.36
C ILE A 10 -4.94 0.58 -13.11
N ILE A 11 -5.02 -0.54 -12.40
CA ILE A 11 -5.71 -0.65 -11.11
C ILE A 11 -4.66 -0.87 -10.02
N GLY A 12 -4.46 0.12 -9.17
CA GLY A 12 -3.44 0.18 -8.13
C GLY A 12 -2.26 1.08 -8.50
N THR A 13 -1.78 1.85 -7.53
CA THR A 13 -0.71 2.86 -7.62
C THR A 13 0.38 2.65 -6.57
N GLY A 14 0.59 1.39 -6.17
CA GLY A 14 1.83 0.98 -5.49
C GLY A 14 3.05 1.05 -6.44
N PHE A 15 4.15 0.39 -6.07
CA PHE A 15 5.37 0.38 -6.90
C PHE A 15 5.11 -0.04 -8.36
N ALA A 16 4.43 -1.17 -8.58
CA ALA A 16 4.16 -1.67 -9.92
C ALA A 16 3.31 -0.71 -10.76
N GLY A 17 2.24 -0.16 -10.17
CA GLY A 17 1.35 0.78 -10.85
C GLY A 17 2.02 2.11 -11.17
N THR A 18 2.76 2.67 -10.20
CA THR A 18 3.52 3.91 -10.38
C THR A 18 4.58 3.77 -11.48
N TYR A 19 5.34 2.66 -11.47
CA TYR A 19 6.33 2.38 -12.51
C TYR A 19 5.69 2.27 -13.90
N LEU A 20 4.63 1.48 -14.01
CA LEU A 20 3.95 1.25 -15.28
C LEU A 20 3.33 2.55 -15.82
N LEU A 21 2.71 3.36 -14.96
CA LEU A 21 2.18 4.66 -15.32
C LEU A 21 3.27 5.57 -15.90
N HIS A 22 4.40 5.70 -15.20
CA HIS A 22 5.54 6.49 -15.68
C HIS A 22 6.06 6.02 -17.04
N ARG A 23 6.23 4.70 -17.21
CA ARG A 23 6.72 4.12 -18.48
C ARG A 23 5.75 4.34 -19.64
N LEU A 24 4.45 4.14 -19.41
CA LEU A 24 3.43 4.29 -20.47
C LEU A 24 3.24 5.75 -20.87
N LEU A 25 3.32 6.69 -19.93
CA LEU A 25 3.31 8.13 -20.24
C LEU A 25 4.53 8.51 -21.08
N GLY A 26 5.72 8.01 -20.75
CA GLY A 26 6.94 8.24 -21.55
C GLY A 26 6.89 7.66 -22.97
N LEU A 27 5.99 6.71 -23.22
CA LEU A 27 5.70 6.13 -24.54
C LEU A 27 4.48 6.76 -25.23
N ASN A 28 3.92 7.84 -24.67
CA ASN A 28 2.77 8.58 -25.19
C ASN A 28 1.46 7.77 -25.29
N TYR A 29 1.27 6.74 -24.44
CA TYR A 29 -0.03 6.07 -24.33
C TYR A 29 -1.05 6.94 -23.58
N ARG A 30 -2.32 6.86 -23.98
CA ARG A 30 -3.45 7.41 -23.21
C ARG A 30 -3.73 6.51 -22.02
N VAL A 31 -3.06 6.78 -20.91
CA VAL A 31 -3.11 5.96 -19.68
C VAL A 31 -3.73 6.72 -18.51
N ARG A 32 -4.49 5.99 -17.69
CA ARG A 32 -4.96 6.42 -16.36
C ARG A 32 -4.69 5.32 -15.34
N ALA A 33 -4.58 5.70 -14.07
CA ALA A 33 -4.52 4.76 -12.95
C ALA A 33 -5.64 5.02 -11.94
N LEU A 34 -6.22 3.97 -11.37
CA LEU A 34 -7.23 4.05 -10.32
C LEU A 34 -6.63 3.48 -9.03
N ASP A 35 -6.86 4.11 -7.89
CA ASP A 35 -6.46 3.56 -6.60
C ASP A 35 -7.52 3.85 -5.54
N ALA A 36 -7.73 2.89 -4.64
CA ALA A 36 -8.63 3.06 -3.50
C ALA A 36 -8.05 3.98 -2.41
N GLY A 37 -6.72 4.08 -2.34
CA GLY A 37 -5.99 4.98 -1.45
C GLY A 37 -6.03 6.44 -1.92
N PRO A 38 -5.56 7.36 -1.05
CA PRO A 38 -5.65 8.81 -1.29
C PRO A 38 -4.51 9.37 -2.17
N SER A 39 -3.45 8.60 -2.40
CA SER A 39 -2.23 9.02 -3.11
C SER A 39 -1.50 7.81 -3.69
N LEU A 40 -0.39 8.04 -4.39
CA LEU A 40 0.56 6.96 -4.70
C LEU A 40 1.06 6.31 -3.40
N GLY A 41 1.38 5.02 -3.46
CA GLY A 41 1.98 4.30 -2.32
C GLY A 41 1.45 2.90 -2.10
N GLY A 42 0.27 2.58 -2.63
CA GLY A 42 -0.34 1.26 -2.53
C GLY A 42 -0.45 0.79 -1.09
N ILE A 43 0.18 -0.35 -0.75
CA ILE A 43 0.11 -0.95 0.59
C ILE A 43 0.53 0.01 1.71
N TRP A 44 1.42 0.96 1.43
CA TRP A 44 1.89 1.95 2.39
C TRP A 44 0.83 3.01 2.72
N ASN A 45 -0.23 3.15 1.92
CA ASN A 45 -1.39 3.96 2.29
C ASN A 45 -2.24 3.25 3.34
N HIS A 46 -2.41 1.93 3.20
CA HIS A 46 -3.34 1.13 3.98
C HIS A 46 -2.77 0.62 5.30
N ASN A 47 -1.49 0.22 5.32
CA ASN A 47 -0.85 -0.39 6.49
C ASN A 47 -0.39 0.64 7.52
N THR A 48 -1.33 1.32 8.17
CA THR A 48 -1.07 2.41 9.14
C THR A 48 -0.85 1.95 10.58
N TYR A 49 -0.70 0.63 10.80
CA TYR A 49 -0.46 0.07 12.13
C TYR A 49 0.90 0.53 12.70
N PRO A 50 1.02 0.64 14.04
CA PRO A 50 2.25 1.11 14.66
C PRO A 50 3.41 0.15 14.41
N GLY A 51 4.54 0.70 13.96
CA GLY A 51 5.75 -0.07 13.65
C GLY A 51 5.82 -0.64 12.23
N ALA A 52 4.86 -0.32 11.36
CA ALA A 52 4.91 -0.71 9.94
C ALA A 52 6.21 -0.25 9.27
N ARG A 53 6.96 -1.21 8.73
CA ARG A 53 8.33 -1.00 8.21
C ARG A 53 8.66 -2.00 7.10
N VAL A 54 9.60 -1.64 6.23
CA VAL A 54 10.18 -2.58 5.26
C VAL A 54 11.05 -3.64 5.94
N ASP A 55 11.21 -4.77 5.26
CA ASP A 55 12.15 -5.86 5.59
C ASP A 55 13.26 -6.03 4.53
N ILE A 56 13.21 -5.23 3.46
CA ILE A 56 14.25 -5.13 2.43
C ILE A 56 15.00 -3.82 2.67
N GLN A 57 16.32 -3.93 2.83
CA GLN A 57 17.17 -2.76 3.07
C GLN A 57 17.19 -1.82 1.86
N VAL A 58 17.35 -0.53 2.10
CA VAL A 58 17.67 0.41 1.02
C VAL A 58 19.11 0.22 0.53
N PRO A 59 19.41 0.50 -0.74
CA PRO A 59 18.50 1.03 -1.78
C PRO A 59 17.68 -0.05 -2.51
N SER A 60 17.59 -1.29 -2.02
CA SER A 60 16.92 -2.37 -2.76
C SER A 60 15.38 -2.27 -2.78
N TYR A 61 14.76 -1.50 -1.89
CA TYR A 61 13.30 -1.33 -1.82
C TYR A 61 12.81 0.00 -2.41
N GLN A 62 13.19 0.29 -3.65
CA GLN A 62 12.78 1.50 -4.37
C GLN A 62 12.63 1.24 -5.88
N LEU A 63 12.03 2.18 -6.62
CA LEU A 63 12.00 2.12 -8.09
C LEU A 63 13.40 2.37 -8.67
N ASP A 64 13.81 1.51 -9.59
CA ASP A 64 15.02 1.70 -10.37
C ASP A 64 14.78 2.66 -11.56
N ILE A 65 14.57 3.93 -11.23
CA ILE A 65 14.50 5.04 -12.18
C ILE A 65 15.60 6.02 -11.77
N PRO A 66 16.66 6.23 -12.57
CA PRO A 66 17.85 6.98 -12.15
C PRO A 66 17.55 8.36 -11.56
N SER A 67 16.57 9.09 -12.10
CA SER A 67 16.17 10.40 -11.59
C SER A 67 15.67 10.40 -10.14
N LEU A 68 15.30 9.24 -9.59
CA LEU A 68 14.82 9.09 -8.22
C LEU A 68 15.92 8.85 -7.20
N TRP A 69 17.10 8.39 -7.60
CA TRP A 69 18.14 7.94 -6.66
C TRP A 69 19.55 8.44 -6.99
N ASP A 70 19.81 8.84 -8.24
CA ASP A 70 21.13 9.26 -8.70
C ASP A 70 21.46 10.71 -8.32
N GLY A 71 22.72 10.94 -7.95
CA GLY A 71 23.28 12.23 -7.58
C GLY A 71 22.64 12.91 -6.35
N ASP A 72 22.90 14.21 -6.20
CA ASP A 72 22.43 15.01 -5.07
C ASP A 72 20.92 15.27 -5.10
N ALA A 73 20.30 15.19 -6.28
CA ALA A 73 18.88 15.40 -6.47
C ALA A 73 18.03 14.14 -6.20
N GLY A 74 18.64 12.99 -5.93
CA GLY A 74 17.95 11.73 -5.59
C GLY A 74 17.38 11.73 -4.17
N PHE A 75 16.40 10.87 -3.92
CA PHE A 75 15.82 10.68 -2.60
C PHE A 75 16.88 10.14 -1.62
N LYS A 76 16.98 10.76 -0.45
CA LYS A 76 17.91 10.36 0.61
C LYS A 76 17.13 9.66 1.71
N TRP A 77 17.39 8.37 1.86
CA TRP A 77 16.89 7.58 2.97
C TRP A 77 17.66 7.94 4.24
N THR A 78 16.97 7.98 5.37
CA THR A 78 17.55 8.30 6.69
C THR A 78 17.95 7.04 7.44
N GLN A 79 17.43 5.87 7.05
CA GLN A 79 17.68 4.61 7.78
C GLN A 79 17.69 3.40 6.85
N ARG A 80 18.34 2.31 7.29
CA ARG A 80 18.53 1.09 6.50
C ARG A 80 17.22 0.39 6.12
N PHE A 81 16.26 0.36 7.04
CA PHE A 81 14.93 -0.20 6.81
C PHE A 81 13.88 0.88 7.07
N PRO A 82 13.52 1.73 6.09
CA PRO A 82 12.55 2.81 6.25
C PRO A 82 11.21 2.40 6.85
N ALA A 83 10.69 3.22 7.76
CA ALA A 83 9.31 3.11 8.24
C ALA A 83 8.32 3.55 7.15
N ARG A 84 7.03 3.22 7.34
CA ARG A 84 5.95 3.61 6.41
C ARG A 84 5.99 5.09 6.02
N GLU A 85 6.21 5.99 6.99
CA GLU A 85 6.15 7.43 6.78
C GLU A 85 7.23 7.90 5.78
N GLU A 86 8.41 7.28 5.84
CA GLU A 86 9.52 7.57 4.94
C GLU A 86 9.29 6.97 3.55
N ILE A 87 8.64 5.80 3.46
CA ILE A 87 8.17 5.25 2.17
C ILE A 87 7.12 6.17 1.53
N GLN A 88 6.20 6.74 2.32
CA GLN A 88 5.25 7.74 1.84
C GLN A 88 5.94 9.02 1.35
N ALA A 89 6.95 9.49 2.08
CA ALA A 89 7.78 10.62 1.65
C ALA A 89 8.49 10.32 0.32
N TYR A 90 8.97 9.08 0.12
CA TYR A 90 9.54 8.61 -1.14
C TYR A 90 8.52 8.64 -2.29
N PHE A 91 7.29 8.16 -2.09
CA PHE A 91 6.25 8.23 -3.12
C PHE A 91 5.86 9.67 -3.46
N ALA A 92 5.74 10.55 -2.47
CA ALA A 92 5.48 11.97 -2.70
C ALA A 92 6.65 12.65 -3.45
N PHE A 93 7.90 12.27 -3.15
CA PHE A 93 9.06 12.72 -3.90
C PHE A 93 9.02 12.21 -5.35
N ALA A 94 8.74 10.91 -5.56
CA ALA A 94 8.66 10.30 -6.88
C ALA A 94 7.54 10.93 -7.72
N GLU A 95 6.39 11.22 -7.13
CA GLU A 95 5.30 11.94 -7.79
C GLU A 95 5.80 13.26 -8.40
N ARG A 96 6.47 14.10 -7.60
CA ARG A 96 7.01 15.40 -8.05
C ARG A 96 8.11 15.22 -9.08
N ARG A 97 9.07 14.32 -8.79
CA ARG A 97 10.28 14.11 -9.61
C ARG A 97 9.98 13.54 -10.98
N LEU A 98 8.93 12.73 -11.10
CA LEU A 98 8.46 12.14 -12.36
C LEU A 98 7.42 13.02 -13.06
N GLY A 99 7.40 14.32 -12.74
CA GLY A 99 6.62 15.31 -13.44
C GLY A 99 5.14 15.27 -13.07
N GLY A 100 4.77 14.96 -11.82
CA GLY A 100 3.40 15.06 -11.30
C GLY A 100 2.49 13.94 -11.77
N LEU A 101 2.84 12.68 -11.46
CA LEU A 101 2.07 11.51 -11.90
C LEU A 101 0.62 11.49 -11.40
N GLY A 102 0.34 12.08 -10.23
CA GLY A 102 -0.98 12.09 -9.61
C GLY A 102 -2.10 12.68 -10.48
N ARG A 103 -1.79 13.59 -11.42
CA ARG A 103 -2.79 14.13 -12.37
C ARG A 103 -3.35 13.10 -13.34
N HIS A 104 -2.67 11.95 -13.49
CA HIS A 104 -3.09 10.83 -14.32
C HIS A 104 -3.75 9.72 -13.47
N CYS A 105 -3.98 9.98 -12.18
CA CYS A 105 -4.59 9.05 -11.25
C CYS A 105 -5.99 9.53 -10.82
N GLU A 106 -6.87 8.58 -10.53
CA GLU A 106 -8.14 8.79 -9.83
C GLU A 106 -8.04 8.09 -8.47
N PHE A 107 -7.66 8.86 -7.45
CA PHE A 107 -7.56 8.37 -6.06
C PHE A 107 -8.95 8.21 -5.42
N GLY A 108 -9.02 7.50 -4.28
CA GLY A 108 -10.29 7.21 -3.61
C GLY A 108 -11.27 6.37 -4.45
N THR A 109 -10.77 5.69 -5.47
CA THR A 109 -11.58 4.96 -6.45
C THR A 109 -11.47 3.46 -6.23
N TRP A 110 -12.51 2.89 -5.60
CA TRP A 110 -12.60 1.44 -5.40
C TRP A 110 -13.17 0.74 -6.64
N VAL A 111 -12.35 -0.01 -7.36
CA VAL A 111 -12.81 -0.85 -8.48
C VAL A 111 -13.53 -2.09 -7.96
N GLU A 112 -14.74 -2.34 -8.43
CA GLU A 112 -15.57 -3.48 -8.04
C GLU A 112 -15.76 -4.52 -9.17
N GLY A 113 -15.47 -4.15 -10.41
CA GLY A 113 -15.65 -5.04 -11.54
C GLY A 113 -14.86 -4.64 -12.78
N VAL A 114 -14.41 -5.66 -13.50
CA VAL A 114 -13.75 -5.56 -14.80
C VAL A 114 -14.43 -6.57 -15.72
N ARG A 115 -15.01 -6.10 -16.84
CA ARG A 115 -15.69 -6.97 -17.81
C ARG A 115 -15.19 -6.68 -19.22
N TRP A 116 -15.10 -7.74 -20.03
CA TRP A 116 -14.86 -7.61 -21.47
C TRP A 116 -16.18 -7.31 -22.18
N ASP A 117 -16.14 -6.40 -23.15
CA ASP A 117 -17.25 -6.09 -24.03
C ASP A 117 -16.94 -6.64 -25.42
N GLU A 118 -17.48 -7.81 -25.75
CA GLU A 118 -17.21 -8.51 -27.03
C GLU A 118 -17.61 -7.68 -28.25
N LYS A 119 -18.70 -6.90 -28.14
CA LYS A 119 -19.21 -6.13 -29.26
C LYS A 119 -18.28 -4.97 -29.60
N GLU A 120 -17.69 -4.34 -28.60
CA GLU A 120 -16.81 -3.18 -28.78
C GLU A 120 -15.31 -3.56 -28.76
N GLY A 121 -14.99 -4.80 -28.39
CA GLY A 121 -13.64 -5.34 -28.29
C GLY A 121 -12.79 -4.62 -27.24
N ILE A 122 -13.38 -4.17 -26.12
CA ILE A 122 -12.69 -3.38 -25.08
C ILE A 122 -13.04 -3.87 -23.68
N TRP A 123 -12.23 -3.45 -22.70
CA TRP A 123 -12.55 -3.64 -21.29
C TRP A 123 -13.37 -2.48 -20.75
N VAL A 124 -14.34 -2.81 -19.90
CA VAL A 124 -15.12 -1.87 -19.11
C VAL A 124 -14.83 -2.12 -17.63
N VAL A 125 -14.34 -1.08 -16.95
CA VAL A 125 -14.01 -1.12 -15.52
C VAL A 125 -15.00 -0.25 -14.76
N ARG A 126 -15.62 -0.81 -13.71
CA ARG A 126 -16.62 -0.14 -12.88
C ARG A 126 -16.07 0.09 -11.48
N ALA A 127 -16.20 1.32 -10.99
CA ALA A 127 -15.96 1.66 -9.60
C ALA A 127 -17.26 1.62 -8.79
N ARG A 128 -17.09 1.47 -7.48
CA ARG A 128 -18.18 1.39 -6.49
C ARG A 128 -19.08 2.63 -6.47
N ASP A 129 -18.54 3.79 -6.83
CA ASP A 129 -19.29 5.05 -6.93
C ASP A 129 -20.08 5.20 -8.24
N GLY A 130 -20.09 4.17 -9.08
CA GLY A 130 -20.81 4.14 -10.35
C GLY A 130 -20.02 4.68 -11.55
N ARG A 131 -18.86 5.31 -11.35
CA ARG A 131 -17.99 5.73 -12.46
C ARG A 131 -17.50 4.51 -13.24
N CYS A 132 -17.33 4.70 -14.54
CA CYS A 132 -16.91 3.65 -15.46
C CYS A 132 -15.82 4.15 -16.40
N TRP A 133 -14.88 3.27 -16.74
CA TRP A 133 -13.80 3.54 -17.68
C TRP A 133 -13.78 2.48 -18.78
N ARG A 134 -13.41 2.91 -19.98
CA ARG A 134 -13.29 2.08 -21.18
C ARG A 134 -11.85 2.10 -21.66
N ALA A 135 -11.21 0.94 -21.75
CA ALA A 135 -9.81 0.83 -22.11
C ALA A 135 -9.54 -0.36 -23.03
N ARG A 136 -8.52 -0.26 -23.88
CA ARG A 136 -8.06 -1.41 -24.70
C ARG A 136 -7.40 -2.47 -23.82
N PHE A 137 -6.59 -2.05 -22.85
CA PHE A 137 -5.91 -2.92 -21.90
C PHE A 137 -6.22 -2.52 -20.47
N VAL A 138 -6.36 -3.51 -19.58
CA VAL A 138 -6.48 -3.31 -18.13
C VAL A 138 -5.35 -4.06 -17.45
N VAL A 139 -4.60 -3.38 -16.57
CA VAL A 139 -3.51 -3.99 -15.81
C VAL A 139 -3.80 -3.91 -14.32
N CYS A 140 -3.94 -5.07 -13.68
CA CYS A 140 -4.20 -5.19 -12.24
C CYS A 140 -2.89 -5.16 -11.45
N ALA A 141 -2.50 -3.99 -10.97
CA ALA A 141 -1.37 -3.76 -10.06
C ALA A 141 -1.82 -3.70 -8.57
N VAL A 142 -2.77 -4.58 -8.20
CA VAL A 142 -3.48 -4.55 -6.90
C VAL A 142 -2.69 -5.13 -5.72
N GLY A 143 -1.53 -5.73 -5.98
CA GLY A 143 -0.69 -6.37 -4.96
C GLY A 143 -1.30 -7.65 -4.36
N TYR A 144 -0.62 -8.24 -3.39
CA TYR A 144 -1.03 -9.50 -2.76
C TYR A 144 -1.86 -9.31 -1.46
N ALA A 145 -1.77 -8.13 -0.84
CA ALA A 145 -2.29 -7.86 0.51
C ALA A 145 -3.59 -7.04 0.54
N ALA A 146 -4.31 -6.97 -0.57
CA ALA A 146 -5.49 -6.10 -0.70
C ALA A 146 -6.70 -6.56 0.15
N LYS A 147 -6.87 -7.89 0.36
CA LYS A 147 -7.97 -8.45 1.14
C LYS A 147 -7.46 -8.99 2.46
N ALA A 148 -7.85 -8.35 3.56
CA ALA A 148 -7.56 -8.83 4.91
C ALA A 148 -8.28 -10.16 5.19
N TYR A 149 -7.64 -11.03 5.95
CA TYR A 149 -8.25 -12.25 6.48
C TYR A 149 -8.46 -12.08 7.98
N VAL A 150 -9.72 -12.05 8.39
CA VAL A 150 -10.10 -12.11 9.80
C VAL A 150 -10.64 -13.52 10.05
N PRO A 151 -10.02 -14.33 10.93
CA PRO A 151 -10.53 -15.64 11.25
C PRO A 151 -11.90 -15.52 11.92
N GLU A 152 -12.75 -16.53 11.75
CA GLU A 152 -13.99 -16.64 12.52
C GLU A 152 -13.63 -16.85 13.99
N ILE A 153 -13.91 -15.83 14.80
CA ILE A 153 -13.72 -15.83 16.24
C ILE A 153 -15.10 -15.67 16.88
N GLU A 154 -15.56 -16.73 17.54
CA GLU A 154 -16.82 -16.72 18.25
C GLU A 154 -16.86 -15.57 19.27
N GLY A 155 -17.92 -14.76 19.22
CA GLY A 155 -18.10 -13.63 20.13
C GLY A 155 -17.28 -12.37 19.79
N LEU A 156 -16.53 -12.33 18.68
CA LEU A 156 -15.75 -11.14 18.29
C LEU A 156 -16.61 -9.88 18.12
N GLU A 157 -17.81 -10.02 17.54
CA GLU A 157 -18.76 -8.91 17.35
C GLU A 157 -19.23 -8.30 18.68
N GLY A 158 -19.25 -9.08 19.76
CA GLY A 158 -19.61 -8.64 21.10
C GLY A 158 -18.45 -8.08 21.93
N PHE A 159 -17.24 -8.00 21.37
CA PHE A 159 -16.08 -7.49 22.09
C PHE A 159 -16.24 -6.01 22.42
N LYS A 160 -16.31 -5.69 23.72
CA LYS A 160 -16.52 -4.32 24.21
C LYS A 160 -15.30 -3.40 24.06
N GLY A 161 -14.13 -3.97 23.76
CA GLY A 161 -12.90 -3.20 23.51
C GLY A 161 -12.78 -2.79 22.04
N VAL A 162 -11.73 -2.02 21.75
CA VAL A 162 -11.37 -1.68 20.37
C VAL A 162 -10.54 -2.81 19.77
N TRP A 163 -10.87 -3.22 18.56
CA TRP A 163 -10.06 -4.15 17.77
C TRP A 163 -9.96 -3.67 16.33
N ALA A 164 -8.87 -4.02 15.65
CA ALA A 164 -8.68 -3.78 14.22
C ALA A 164 -7.74 -4.85 13.65
N HIS A 165 -7.90 -5.12 12.35
CA HIS A 165 -6.91 -5.88 11.58
C HIS A 165 -5.77 -4.93 11.17
N THR A 166 -4.52 -5.40 11.14
CA THR A 166 -3.35 -4.55 10.81
C THR A 166 -3.46 -3.89 9.42
N ALA A 167 -4.01 -4.60 8.44
CA ALA A 167 -4.27 -4.08 7.09
C ALA A 167 -5.46 -3.08 6.99
N ALA A 168 -6.21 -2.88 8.08
CA ALA A 168 -7.35 -1.95 8.15
C ALA A 168 -7.30 -1.18 9.47
N TRP A 169 -6.11 -0.71 9.84
CA TRP A 169 -5.89 0.01 11.08
C TRP A 169 -6.59 1.38 11.02
N PRO A 170 -7.34 1.78 12.07
CA PRO A 170 -8.19 2.96 12.00
C PRO A 170 -7.37 4.25 11.86
N GLU A 171 -7.94 5.20 11.13
CA GLU A 171 -7.43 6.57 11.10
C GLU A 171 -7.48 7.18 12.51
N GLY A 172 -6.42 7.88 12.91
CA GLY A 172 -6.22 8.32 14.30
C GLY A 172 -5.62 7.27 15.23
N GLY A 173 -5.49 6.02 14.79
CA GLY A 173 -4.84 4.93 15.52
C GLY A 173 -5.66 4.36 16.67
N ILE A 174 -5.03 3.51 17.47
CA ILE A 174 -5.65 2.87 18.65
C ILE A 174 -4.81 3.24 19.87
N MET A 175 -5.43 3.82 20.89
CA MET A 175 -4.74 4.17 22.14
C MET A 175 -4.43 2.90 22.95
N THR A 176 -3.15 2.54 23.04
CA THR A 176 -2.67 1.34 23.76
C THR A 176 -2.08 1.65 25.14
N ARG A 177 -1.65 2.89 25.38
CA ARG A 177 -1.06 3.36 26.64
C ARG A 177 -1.93 3.03 27.85
N GLY A 178 -1.35 2.34 28.82
CA GLY A 178 -2.05 1.91 30.03
C GLY A 178 -3.19 0.89 29.83
N LYS A 179 -3.38 0.39 28.60
CA LYS A 179 -4.40 -0.63 28.28
C LYS A 179 -3.83 -2.05 28.36
N ARG A 180 -4.71 -3.03 28.52
CA ARG A 180 -4.39 -4.44 28.31
C ARG A 180 -4.61 -4.73 26.83
N VAL A 181 -3.58 -5.20 26.13
CA VAL A 181 -3.61 -5.41 24.69
C VAL A 181 -3.40 -6.89 24.37
N GLY A 182 -4.19 -7.40 23.43
CA GLY A 182 -3.99 -8.70 22.81
C GLY A 182 -3.54 -8.53 21.36
N VAL A 183 -2.53 -9.28 20.93
CA VAL A 183 -2.13 -9.37 19.51
C VAL A 183 -2.30 -10.80 19.04
N VAL A 184 -3.14 -11.00 18.02
CA VAL A 184 -3.41 -12.33 17.44
C VAL A 184 -2.60 -12.51 16.17
N GLY A 185 -1.73 -13.51 16.16
CA GLY A 185 -0.83 -13.80 15.05
C GLY A 185 0.56 -13.18 15.21
N THR A 186 1.56 -13.94 14.76
CA THR A 186 3.00 -13.65 14.95
C THR A 186 3.74 -13.52 13.63
N GLY A 187 3.05 -13.29 12.50
CA GLY A 187 3.70 -12.92 11.24
C GLY A 187 4.37 -11.55 11.31
N ALA A 188 4.91 -11.05 10.19
CA ALA A 188 5.67 -9.80 10.13
C ALA A 188 4.92 -8.62 10.80
N SER A 189 3.64 -8.40 10.46
CA SER A 189 2.84 -7.35 11.08
C SER A 189 2.66 -7.54 12.58
N GLY A 190 2.45 -8.79 13.05
CA GLY A 190 2.31 -9.08 14.48
C GLY A 190 3.59 -8.76 15.24
N VAL A 191 4.75 -9.16 14.71
CA VAL A 191 6.06 -8.84 15.30
C VAL A 191 6.28 -7.33 15.38
N GLN A 192 5.98 -6.59 14.31
CA GLN A 192 6.13 -5.13 14.28
C GLN A 192 5.19 -4.42 15.28
N VAL A 193 3.91 -4.81 15.33
CA VAL A 193 2.94 -4.26 16.28
C VAL A 193 3.33 -4.56 17.73
N VAL A 194 3.76 -5.78 18.03
CA VAL A 194 4.22 -6.17 19.37
C VAL A 194 5.38 -5.29 19.81
N GLN A 195 6.39 -5.07 18.96
CA GLN A 195 7.53 -4.22 19.28
C GLN A 195 7.12 -2.76 19.58
N ALA A 196 6.16 -2.23 18.83
CA ALA A 196 5.68 -0.86 19.03
C ALA A 196 4.81 -0.73 20.29
N VAL A 197 3.89 -1.67 20.52
CA VAL A 197 2.88 -1.58 21.58
C VAL A 197 3.43 -1.98 22.96
N ALA A 198 4.37 -2.93 23.02
CA ALA A 198 4.89 -3.45 24.29
C ALA A 198 5.48 -2.37 25.21
N ARG A 199 5.98 -1.27 24.64
CA ARG A 199 6.60 -0.16 25.39
C ARG A 199 5.59 0.76 26.08
N GLU A 200 4.34 0.75 25.65
CA GLU A 200 3.33 1.73 26.10
C GLU A 200 2.17 1.10 26.88
N CYS A 201 1.82 -0.14 26.56
CA CYS A 201 0.67 -0.81 27.17
C CYS A 201 0.90 -1.20 28.63
N LYS A 202 -0.19 -1.41 29.39
CA LYS A 202 -0.13 -1.93 30.76
C LYS A 202 0.25 -3.40 30.81
N SER A 203 -0.27 -4.19 29.86
CA SER A 203 0.05 -5.60 29.73
C SER A 203 -0.22 -6.06 28.30
N LEU A 204 0.64 -6.93 27.76
CA LEU A 204 0.54 -7.47 26.41
C LEU A 204 0.40 -8.99 26.46
N VAL A 205 -0.58 -9.53 25.74
CA VAL A 205 -0.72 -10.97 25.48
C VAL A 205 -0.60 -11.22 23.99
N VAL A 206 0.30 -12.12 23.60
CA VAL A 206 0.53 -12.49 22.19
C VAL A 206 0.00 -13.90 21.95
N PHE A 207 -1.00 -14.03 21.09
CA PHE A 207 -1.60 -15.31 20.72
C PHE A 207 -0.87 -15.88 19.50
N GLN A 208 0.02 -16.83 19.76
CA GLN A 208 0.84 -17.49 18.76
C GLN A 208 0.29 -18.88 18.43
N ARG A 209 -0.01 -19.13 17.15
CA ARG A 209 -0.28 -20.48 16.66
C ARG A 209 1.00 -21.21 16.27
N SER A 210 1.81 -20.57 15.41
CA SER A 210 3.11 -21.06 14.98
C SER A 210 4.14 -19.94 15.12
N PRO A 211 5.35 -20.21 15.65
CA PRO A 211 6.35 -19.17 15.83
C PRO A 211 6.85 -18.64 14.47
N ALA A 212 7.04 -17.32 14.38
CA ALA A 212 7.79 -16.75 13.27
C ALA A 212 9.29 -16.94 13.49
N LEU A 213 9.99 -17.31 12.42
CA LEU A 213 11.44 -17.40 12.41
C LEU A 213 12.05 -16.02 12.12
N ALA A 214 11.88 -15.10 13.07
CA ALA A 214 12.36 -13.73 12.93
C ALA A 214 13.89 -13.65 13.05
N THR A 215 14.52 -12.82 12.22
CA THR A 215 15.95 -12.53 12.29
C THR A 215 16.20 -11.09 12.74
N PRO A 216 17.37 -10.78 13.34
CA PRO A 216 17.71 -9.42 13.72
C PRO A 216 17.77 -8.49 12.50
N MET A 217 16.99 -7.41 12.52
CA MET A 217 16.92 -6.45 11.42
C MET A 217 18.25 -5.71 11.19
N GLN A 218 19.09 -5.53 12.22
CA GLN A 218 20.33 -4.73 12.12
C GLN A 218 20.05 -3.31 11.60
N GLN A 219 19.02 -2.68 12.18
CA GLN A 219 18.60 -1.32 11.85
C GLN A 219 19.71 -0.31 12.22
N ARG A 220 19.89 0.67 11.34
CA ARG A 220 20.78 1.81 11.58
C ARG A 220 20.24 3.04 10.85
N GLU A 221 20.47 4.20 11.46
CA GLU A 221 20.33 5.48 10.75
C GLU A 221 21.53 5.65 9.81
N PHE A 222 21.35 6.47 8.79
CA PHE A 222 22.41 7.00 7.95
C PHE A 222 22.73 8.42 8.40
N ASP A 223 23.99 8.79 8.26
CA ASP A 223 24.48 10.14 8.55
C ASP A 223 24.02 11.17 7.49
#